data_AF-A0A524E778-F1
#
_entry.id   AF-A0A524E778-F1
#
_cell.length_a   1.000
_cell.length_b   1.000
_cell.length_c   1.000
_cell.angle_alpha   90.00
_cell.angle_beta   90.00
_cell.angle_gamma   90.00
#
_symmetry.space_group_name_H-M   'P 1'
#
loop_
_entity.id
_entity.type
_entity.pdbx_description
1 polymer ?
#
loop_
_entity_poly.entity_id
_entity_poly.type
_entity_poly.pdbx_seq_one_letter_code
_entity_poly.pdbx_strand_id
1 'polypeptide(L)'
;MTNEDKLEQEETIQLFQKLNDRMNEFSSIFQKFGLDLITKLGQTNTQIKMLTDKIDKLDKTTLDIKALLPKLNTIVDNQNILESEIDLIKSLIQRSSLSPTENEVVSEPIDRDKSITKNKKIITAQFEDLLKNIEAAKDMALIKNDLQKIKEQIFELIGGHKVLYEISKAMNKLDDAKSLTDEVKDFLKEKIGFWMNKL
;
A
#
# COMPACT_ATOMS: atom_id res chain seq x y z
N MET A 1 84.48 -31.26 50.83
CA MET A 1 83.78 -30.91 49.59
C MET A 1 84.80 -30.91 48.49
N THR A 2 84.84 -32.01 47.75
CA THR A 2 85.77 -32.29 46.65
C THR A 2 85.42 -31.40 45.46
N ASN A 3 86.39 -31.11 44.58
CA ASN A 3 86.17 -30.28 43.38
C ASN A 3 85.06 -30.84 42.45
N GLU A 4 84.77 -32.14 42.52
CA GLU A 4 83.67 -32.80 41.79
C GLU A 4 82.27 -32.34 42.27
N ASP A 5 82.05 -32.19 43.58
CA ASP A 5 80.73 -31.76 44.13
C ASP A 5 80.36 -30.32 43.70
N LYS A 6 81.38 -29.46 43.52
CA LYS A 6 81.16 -28.08 43.05
C LYS A 6 80.86 -28.02 41.55
N LEU A 7 81.47 -28.90 40.76
CA LEU A 7 81.23 -29.00 39.32
C LEU A 7 79.80 -29.47 39.02
N GLU A 8 79.32 -30.50 39.75
CA GLU A 8 77.96 -31.01 39.61
C GLU A 8 76.89 -29.98 40.03
N GLN A 9 77.17 -29.18 41.06
CA GLN A 9 76.28 -28.07 41.47
C GLN A 9 76.19 -26.96 40.42
N GLU A 10 77.30 -26.58 39.78
CA GLU A 10 77.29 -25.57 38.72
C GLU A 10 76.53 -26.07 37.48
N GLU A 11 76.66 -27.34 37.11
CA GLU A 11 75.92 -27.94 35.99
C GLU A 11 74.41 -27.99 36.25
N THR A 12 73.99 -28.32 37.47
CA THR A 12 72.56 -28.32 37.84
C THR A 12 71.97 -26.91 37.84
N ILE A 13 72.73 -25.90 38.28
CA ILE A 13 72.31 -24.49 38.23
C ILE A 13 72.17 -24.02 36.78
N GLN A 14 73.09 -24.37 35.89
CA GLN A 14 73.01 -24.04 34.47
C GLN A 14 71.82 -24.72 33.77
N LEU A 15 71.52 -25.98 34.12
CA LEU A 15 70.32 -26.68 33.63
C LEU A 15 69.03 -25.98 34.08
N PHE A 16 68.96 -25.55 35.34
CA PHE A 16 67.82 -24.79 35.87
C PHE A 16 67.63 -23.44 35.17
N GLN A 17 68.72 -22.71 34.90
CA GLN A 17 68.66 -21.46 34.15
C GLN A 17 68.17 -21.68 32.72
N LYS A 18 68.70 -22.69 32.00
CA LYS A 18 68.22 -23.07 30.67
C LYS A 18 66.74 -23.45 30.65
N LEU A 19 66.27 -24.16 31.68
CA LEU A 19 64.86 -24.52 31.85
C LEU A 19 64.00 -23.28 32.07
N ASN A 20 64.44 -22.36 32.92
CA ASN A 20 63.74 -21.10 33.18
C ASN A 20 63.69 -20.21 31.94
N ASP A 21 64.77 -20.12 31.17
CA ASP A 21 64.82 -19.36 29.91
C ASP A 21 63.86 -19.94 28.88
N ARG A 22 63.83 -21.28 28.72
CA ARG A 22 62.85 -21.96 27.87
C ARG A 22 61.41 -21.75 28.34
N MET A 23 61.17 -21.76 29.66
CA MET A 23 59.85 -21.50 30.24
C MET A 23 59.39 -20.06 29.95
N ASN A 24 60.29 -19.09 30.05
CA ASN A 24 60.02 -17.69 29.71
C ASN A 24 59.74 -17.53 28.22
N GLU A 25 60.52 -18.18 27.37
CA GLU A 25 60.31 -18.19 25.92
C GLU A 25 58.94 -18.79 25.57
N PHE A 26 58.57 -19.91 26.20
CA PHE A 26 57.28 -20.56 26.05
C PHE A 26 56.12 -19.67 26.53
N SER A 27 56.28 -19.01 27.69
CA SER A 27 55.31 -18.03 28.22
C SER A 27 55.08 -16.89 27.23
N SER A 28 56.16 -16.37 26.62
CA SER A 28 56.07 -15.31 25.61
C SER A 28 55.33 -15.76 24.34
N ILE A 29 55.54 -17.01 23.91
CA ILE A 29 54.83 -17.61 22.78
C ILE A 29 53.35 -17.74 23.11
N PHE A 30 53.01 -18.20 24.32
CA PHE A 30 51.63 -18.37 24.75
C PHE A 30 50.89 -17.03 24.87
N GLN A 31 51.55 -15.99 25.38
CA GLN A 31 51.00 -14.64 25.44
C GLN A 31 50.75 -14.08 24.04
N LYS A 32 51.71 -14.21 23.11
CA LYS A 32 51.53 -13.81 21.71
C LYS A 32 50.40 -14.57 21.04
N PHE A 33 50.32 -15.88 21.24
CA PHE A 33 49.27 -16.72 20.70
C PHE A 33 47.89 -16.33 21.24
N GLY A 34 47.77 -16.10 22.55
CA GLY A 34 46.52 -15.65 23.17
C GLY A 34 46.07 -14.29 22.64
N LEU A 35 46.99 -13.34 22.47
CA LEU A 35 46.67 -12.02 21.94
C LEU A 35 46.25 -12.08 20.46
N ASP A 36 46.91 -12.91 19.67
CA ASP A 36 46.57 -13.11 18.25
C ASP A 36 45.22 -13.83 18.10
N LEU A 37 44.94 -14.81 18.96
CA LEU A 37 43.63 -15.50 19.04
C LEU A 37 42.51 -14.52 19.38
N ILE A 38 42.68 -13.69 20.42
CA ILE A 38 41.70 -12.66 20.80
C ILE A 38 41.48 -11.68 19.65
N THR A 39 42.56 -11.26 18.98
CA THR A 39 42.48 -10.34 17.84
C THR A 39 41.72 -10.96 16.68
N LYS A 40 42.01 -12.22 16.32
CA LYS A 40 41.31 -12.97 15.27
C LYS A 40 39.84 -13.21 15.61
N LEU A 41 39.53 -13.53 16.87
CA LEU A 41 38.14 -13.68 17.33
C LEU A 41 37.40 -12.34 17.26
N GLY A 42 38.03 -11.23 17.65
CA GLY A 42 37.43 -9.89 17.55
C GLY A 42 37.14 -9.48 16.10
N GLN A 43 38.09 -9.74 15.19
CA GLN A 43 37.89 -9.53 13.74
C GLN A 43 36.74 -10.39 13.21
N THR A 44 36.72 -11.67 13.56
CA THR A 44 35.67 -12.61 13.13
C THR A 44 34.29 -12.19 13.65
N ASN A 45 34.18 -11.79 14.92
CA ASN A 45 32.93 -11.31 15.51
C ASN A 45 32.42 -10.04 14.80
N THR A 46 33.32 -9.13 14.44
CA THR A 46 32.97 -7.93 13.67
C THR A 46 32.47 -8.29 12.27
N GLN A 47 33.12 -9.24 11.60
CA GLN A 47 32.69 -9.74 10.29
C GLN A 47 31.31 -10.42 10.35
N ILE A 48 31.08 -11.27 11.37
CA ILE A 48 29.78 -11.91 11.60
C ILE A 48 28.71 -10.85 11.79
N LYS A 49 28.96 -9.83 12.62
CA LYS A 49 28.00 -8.72 12.82
C LYS A 49 27.69 -8.00 11.51
N MET A 50 28.70 -7.67 10.70
CA MET A 50 28.47 -7.06 9.38
C MET A 50 27.67 -7.96 8.44
N LEU A 51 27.88 -9.28 8.50
CA LEU A 51 27.10 -10.26 7.74
C LEU A 51 25.64 -10.28 8.21
N THR A 52 25.40 -10.29 9.52
CA THR A 52 24.05 -10.20 10.10
C THR A 52 23.34 -8.91 9.66
N ASP A 53 24.00 -7.75 9.78
CA ASP A 53 23.43 -6.47 9.35
C ASP A 53 23.08 -6.46 7.85
N LYS A 54 23.87 -7.14 7.02
CA LYS A 54 23.58 -7.30 5.57
C LYS A 54 22.40 -8.24 5.32
N ILE A 55 22.27 -9.32 6.08
CA ILE A 55 21.14 -10.25 6.00
C ILE A 55 19.85 -9.52 6.37
N ASP A 56 19.85 -8.72 7.44
CA ASP A 56 18.67 -7.96 7.87
C ASP A 56 18.24 -6.93 6.80
N LYS A 57 19.21 -6.26 6.17
CA LYS A 57 18.93 -5.36 5.04
C LYS A 57 18.38 -6.11 3.82
N LEU A 58 18.89 -7.30 3.54
CA LEU A 58 18.41 -8.13 2.44
C LEU A 58 16.97 -8.59 2.69
N ASP A 59 16.65 -9.01 3.92
CA ASP A 59 15.30 -9.41 4.30
C ASP A 59 14.31 -8.25 4.17
N LYS A 60 14.69 -7.07 4.68
CA LYS A 60 13.89 -5.85 4.50
C LYS A 60 13.66 -5.50 3.03
N THR A 61 14.72 -5.55 2.22
CA THR A 61 14.61 -5.31 0.76
C THR A 61 13.71 -6.34 0.10
N THR A 62 13.75 -7.60 0.54
CA THR A 62 12.88 -8.67 0.04
C THR A 62 11.42 -8.42 0.39
N LEU A 63 11.13 -7.96 1.61
CA LEU A 63 9.79 -7.52 2.01
C LEU A 63 9.30 -6.35 1.15
N ASP A 64 10.14 -5.35 0.92
CA ASP A 64 9.81 -4.21 0.06
C ASP A 64 9.50 -4.65 -1.38
N ILE A 65 10.29 -5.58 -1.93
CA ILE A 65 10.05 -6.18 -3.27
C ILE A 65 8.71 -6.93 -3.29
N LYS A 66 8.41 -7.75 -2.28
CA LYS A 66 7.11 -8.44 -2.19
C LYS A 66 5.95 -7.45 -2.11
N ALA A 67 6.13 -6.32 -1.42
CA ALA A 67 5.13 -5.27 -1.33
C ALA A 67 4.92 -4.50 -2.65
N LEU A 68 5.85 -4.58 -3.62
CA LEU A 68 5.66 -4.00 -4.95
C LEU A 68 4.71 -4.83 -5.82
N LEU A 69 4.56 -6.14 -5.58
CA LEU A 69 3.67 -7.01 -6.35
C LEU A 69 2.22 -6.52 -6.42
N PRO A 70 1.53 -6.17 -5.31
CA PRO A 70 0.17 -5.63 -5.38
C PRO A 70 0.11 -4.28 -6.12
N LYS A 71 1.14 -3.43 -5.96
CA LYS A 71 1.22 -2.16 -6.69
C LYS A 71 1.34 -2.38 -8.19
N LEU A 72 2.12 -3.38 -8.61
CA LEU A 72 2.26 -3.77 -10.00
C LEU A 72 0.93 -4.28 -10.55
N ASN A 73 0.20 -5.13 -9.82
CA ASN A 73 -1.12 -5.60 -10.24
C ASN A 73 -2.10 -4.44 -10.44
N THR A 74 -2.12 -3.45 -9.52
CA THR A 74 -2.95 -2.24 -9.71
C THR A 74 -2.56 -1.46 -10.96
N ILE A 75 -1.27 -1.38 -11.31
CA ILE A 75 -0.82 -0.74 -12.54
C ILE A 75 -1.31 -1.52 -13.76
N VAL A 76 -1.23 -2.84 -13.76
CA VAL A 76 -1.73 -3.69 -14.85
C VAL A 76 -3.24 -3.53 -15.01
N ASP A 77 -4.00 -3.53 -13.91
CA ASP A 77 -5.45 -3.32 -13.95
C ASP A 77 -5.80 -1.94 -14.55
N ASN A 78 -5.08 -0.89 -14.15
CA ASN A 78 -5.24 0.44 -14.73
C ASN A 78 -4.88 0.48 -16.22
N GLN A 79 -3.87 -0.27 -16.65
CA GLN A 79 -3.50 -0.39 -18.07
C GLN A 79 -4.63 -1.05 -18.87
N ASN A 80 -5.23 -2.12 -18.35
CA ASN A 80 -6.36 -2.79 -19.00
C ASN A 80 -7.58 -1.87 -19.12
N ILE A 81 -7.86 -1.07 -18.08
CA ILE A 81 -8.92 -0.06 -18.11
C ILE A 81 -8.64 0.97 -19.21
N LEU A 82 -7.43 1.53 -19.25
CA LEU A 82 -7.02 2.50 -20.27
C LEU A 82 -7.09 1.92 -21.69
N GLU A 83 -6.69 0.67 -21.89
CA GLU A 83 -6.80 0.00 -23.18
C GLU A 83 -8.26 -0.12 -23.62
N SER A 84 -9.16 -0.50 -22.71
CA SER A 84 -10.60 -0.56 -23.01
C SER A 84 -11.21 0.80 -23.35
N GLU A 85 -10.78 1.87 -22.67
CA GLU A 85 -11.21 3.25 -22.97
C GLU A 85 -10.66 3.73 -24.32
N ILE A 86 -9.40 3.40 -24.64
CA ILE A 86 -8.80 3.72 -25.94
C ILE A 86 -9.53 3.01 -27.07
N ASP A 87 -9.90 1.73 -26.90
CA ASP A 87 -10.66 1.00 -27.90
C ASP A 87 -12.07 1.57 -28.08
N LEU A 88 -12.70 2.01 -27.00
CA LEU A 88 -13.96 2.74 -27.07
C LEU A 88 -13.78 4.05 -27.85
N ILE A 89 -12.73 4.82 -27.58
CA ILE A 89 -12.41 6.05 -28.34
C ILE A 89 -12.19 5.73 -29.83
N LYS A 90 -11.42 4.69 -30.16
CA LYS A 90 -11.23 4.24 -31.56
C LYS A 90 -12.56 3.93 -32.23
N SER A 91 -13.45 3.22 -31.54
CA SER A 91 -14.77 2.86 -32.07
C SER A 91 -15.64 4.10 -32.33
N LEU A 92 -15.59 5.09 -31.43
CA LEU A 92 -16.30 6.37 -31.58
C LEU A 92 -15.73 7.19 -32.73
N ILE A 93 -14.40 7.24 -32.87
CA ILE A 93 -13.72 7.94 -33.97
C ILE A 93 -14.08 7.31 -35.31
N GLN A 94 -13.99 5.98 -35.44
CA GLN A 94 -14.36 5.26 -36.67
C GLN A 94 -15.81 5.50 -37.07
N ARG A 95 -16.73 5.51 -36.09
CA ARG A 95 -18.14 5.87 -36.33
C ARG A 95 -18.32 7.34 -36.72
N SER A 96 -17.50 8.25 -36.21
CA SER A 96 -17.57 9.68 -36.52
C SER A 96 -16.94 10.07 -37.85
N SER A 97 -15.91 9.34 -38.32
CA SER A 97 -15.28 9.55 -39.62
C SER A 97 -16.12 9.01 -40.78
N LEU A 98 -17.15 8.23 -40.49
CA LEU A 98 -18.23 7.86 -41.40
C LEU A 98 -19.34 8.92 -41.32
N SER A 99 -19.08 10.13 -41.84
CA SER A 99 -20.16 11.10 -42.09
C SER A 99 -20.96 10.65 -43.33
N PRO A 100 -22.29 10.80 -43.34
CA PRO A 100 -23.16 10.06 -44.23
C PRO A 100 -23.09 10.61 -45.65
N THR A 101 -22.77 9.74 -46.61
CA THR A 101 -23.10 10.01 -48.01
C THR A 101 -24.61 9.95 -48.11
N GLU A 102 -25.20 11.07 -48.55
CA GLU A 102 -26.61 11.19 -48.93
C GLU A 102 -26.99 10.00 -49.80
N ASN A 103 -27.80 9.09 -49.28
CA ASN A 103 -28.80 8.30 -49.99
C ASN A 103 -29.53 7.43 -48.95
N GLU A 104 -30.85 7.37 -49.09
CA GLU A 104 -31.81 6.69 -48.22
C GLU A 104 -31.28 5.38 -47.63
N VAL A 105 -30.94 5.39 -46.34
CA VAL A 105 -30.80 4.18 -45.55
C VAL A 105 -31.64 4.38 -44.31
N VAL A 106 -32.68 3.54 -44.22
CA VAL A 106 -33.49 3.28 -43.04
C VAL A 106 -32.61 3.46 -41.80
N SER A 107 -32.97 4.45 -40.99
CA SER A 107 -32.32 4.74 -39.73
C SER A 107 -32.50 3.53 -38.81
N GLU A 108 -31.61 2.55 -38.91
CA GLU A 108 -31.42 1.61 -37.82
C GLU A 108 -30.89 2.44 -36.64
N PRO A 109 -31.70 2.61 -35.58
CA PRO A 109 -31.29 3.40 -34.45
C PRO A 109 -30.06 2.71 -33.86
N ILE A 110 -28.98 3.48 -33.69
CA ILE A 110 -27.85 3.03 -32.89
C ILE A 110 -28.43 2.57 -31.56
N ASP A 111 -28.38 1.27 -31.29
CA ASP A 111 -28.67 0.67 -29.99
C ASP A 111 -27.49 1.03 -29.04
N ARG A 112 -27.31 2.33 -28.80
CA ARG A 112 -26.72 2.77 -27.54
C ARG A 112 -27.70 2.28 -26.52
N ASP A 113 -27.25 1.50 -25.55
CA ASP A 113 -28.10 1.02 -24.48
C ASP A 113 -28.79 2.22 -23.82
N LYS A 114 -30.02 2.51 -24.26
CA LYS A 114 -30.81 3.67 -23.83
C LYS A 114 -31.07 3.57 -22.34
N SER A 115 -30.93 2.36 -21.77
CA SER A 115 -30.96 2.09 -20.34
C SER A 115 -29.97 2.99 -19.60
N ILE A 116 -28.67 2.96 -19.92
CA ILE A 116 -27.64 3.66 -19.12
C ILE A 116 -27.85 5.19 -19.12
N THR A 117 -28.15 5.78 -20.29
CA THR A 117 -28.38 7.24 -20.39
C THR A 117 -29.72 7.65 -19.76
N LYS A 118 -30.75 6.81 -19.84
CA LYS A 118 -32.04 7.04 -19.19
C LYS A 118 -31.93 6.89 -17.66
N ASN A 119 -31.17 5.91 -17.20
CA ASN A 119 -30.98 5.60 -15.79
C ASN A 119 -30.14 6.67 -15.09
N LYS A 120 -29.09 7.19 -15.74
CA LYS A 120 -28.35 8.36 -15.24
C LYS A 120 -29.27 9.57 -15.09
N LYS A 121 -30.11 9.87 -16.10
CA LYS A 121 -31.10 10.95 -16.02
C LYS A 121 -32.13 10.74 -14.90
N ILE A 122 -32.55 9.51 -14.64
CA ILE A 122 -33.47 9.18 -13.54
C ILE A 122 -32.80 9.43 -12.18
N ILE A 123 -31.57 8.97 -11.98
CA ILE A 123 -30.83 9.19 -10.73
C ILE A 123 -30.56 10.69 -10.52
N THR A 124 -30.15 11.42 -11.56
CA THR A 124 -29.94 12.87 -11.50
C THR A 124 -31.23 13.60 -11.14
N ALA A 125 -32.36 13.25 -11.74
CA ALA A 125 -33.66 13.86 -11.43
C ALA A 125 -34.10 13.59 -9.98
N GLN A 126 -33.83 12.39 -9.45
CA GLN A 126 -34.12 12.09 -8.04
C GLN A 126 -33.24 12.87 -7.06
N PHE A 127 -31.97 13.10 -7.40
CA PHE A 127 -31.12 13.99 -6.61
C PHE A 127 -31.59 15.44 -6.65
N GLU A 128 -32.07 15.92 -7.80
CA GLU A 128 -32.66 17.26 -7.92
C GLU A 128 -33.96 17.39 -7.11
N ASP A 129 -34.80 16.37 -7.10
CA ASP A 129 -36.02 16.36 -6.29
C ASP A 129 -35.71 16.25 -4.79
N LEU A 130 -34.66 15.52 -4.42
CA LEU A 130 -34.15 15.48 -3.05
C LEU A 130 -33.63 16.86 -2.59
N LEU A 131 -32.90 17.58 -3.45
CA LEU A 131 -32.44 18.95 -3.17
C LEU A 131 -33.63 19.89 -2.91
N LYS A 132 -34.69 19.81 -3.73
CA LYS A 132 -35.94 20.57 -3.51
C LYS A 132 -36.64 20.17 -2.22
N ASN A 133 -36.64 18.89 -1.85
CA ASN A 133 -37.24 18.40 -0.60
C ASN A 133 -36.47 18.88 0.64
N ILE A 134 -35.14 19.00 0.55
CA ILE A 134 -34.28 19.57 1.59
C ILE A 134 -34.55 21.08 1.75
N GLU A 135 -34.74 21.81 0.65
CA GLU A 135 -35.09 23.24 0.66
C GLU A 135 -36.49 23.52 1.19
N ALA A 136 -37.46 22.67 0.85
CA ALA A 136 -38.84 22.78 1.32
C ALA A 136 -39.03 22.33 2.79
N ALA A 137 -37.93 22.10 3.53
CA ALA A 137 -37.92 21.67 4.93
C ALA A 137 -38.87 20.50 5.23
N LYS A 138 -38.84 19.46 4.39
CA LYS A 138 -39.54 18.21 4.67
C LYS A 138 -38.81 17.40 5.75
N ASP A 139 -39.57 16.60 6.48
CA ASP A 139 -39.12 15.73 7.56
C ASP A 139 -37.84 14.96 7.21
N MET A 140 -36.91 14.87 8.17
CA MET A 140 -35.67 14.11 8.07
C MET A 140 -35.91 12.64 7.71
N ALA A 141 -37.02 12.07 8.15
CA ALA A 141 -37.42 10.71 7.80
C ALA A 141 -37.69 10.55 6.29
N LEU A 142 -38.24 11.58 5.63
CA LEU A 142 -38.49 11.58 4.19
C LEU A 142 -37.19 11.70 3.40
N ILE A 143 -36.28 12.57 3.84
CA ILE A 143 -34.95 12.73 3.22
C ILE A 143 -34.16 11.43 3.32
N LYS A 144 -34.23 10.72 4.45
CA LYS A 144 -33.58 9.42 4.64
C LYS A 144 -34.15 8.36 3.70
N ASN A 145 -35.47 8.31 3.56
CA ASN A 145 -36.15 7.36 2.67
C ASN A 145 -35.78 7.62 1.20
N ASP A 146 -35.73 8.89 0.79
CA ASP A 146 -35.34 9.29 -0.55
C ASP A 146 -33.86 8.94 -0.83
N LEU A 147 -32.95 9.21 0.11
CA LEU A 147 -31.53 8.80 0.02
C LEU A 147 -31.37 7.28 -0.05
N GLN A 148 -32.18 6.52 0.68
CA GLN A 148 -32.14 5.06 0.65
C GLN A 148 -32.60 4.51 -0.69
N LYS A 149 -33.69 5.04 -1.26
CA LYS A 149 -34.16 4.68 -2.60
C LYS A 149 -33.13 4.98 -3.67
N ILE A 150 -32.50 6.16 -3.61
CA ILE A 150 -31.44 6.54 -4.55
C ILE A 150 -30.23 5.61 -4.41
N LYS A 151 -29.84 5.23 -3.18
CA LYS A 151 -28.77 4.28 -2.92
C LYS A 151 -29.06 2.89 -3.51
N GLU A 152 -30.26 2.37 -3.30
CA GLU A 152 -30.69 1.07 -3.82
C GLU A 152 -30.68 1.08 -5.35
N GLN A 153 -31.18 2.15 -5.97
CA GLN A 153 -31.17 2.28 -7.43
C GLN A 153 -29.75 2.45 -8.01
N ILE A 154 -28.86 3.20 -7.36
CA ILE A 154 -27.45 3.29 -7.80
C ILE A 154 -26.77 1.91 -7.71
N PHE A 155 -27.09 1.12 -6.67
CA PHE A 155 -26.54 -0.22 -6.52
C PHE A 155 -27.05 -1.18 -7.60
N GLU A 156 -28.34 -1.16 -7.91
CA GLU A 156 -28.92 -1.97 -8.99
C GLU A 156 -28.37 -1.60 -10.37
N LEU A 157 -28.01 -0.33 -10.58
CA LEU A 157 -27.64 0.20 -11.89
C LEU A 157 -26.13 0.18 -12.19
N ILE A 158 -25.28 0.47 -11.19
CA ILE A 158 -23.83 0.65 -11.37
C ILE A 158 -23.04 -0.32 -10.47
N GLY A 159 -23.69 -1.02 -9.55
CA GLY A 159 -23.04 -1.93 -8.60
C GLY A 159 -22.28 -1.19 -7.50
N GLY A 160 -21.17 -1.77 -7.05
CA GLY A 160 -20.35 -1.29 -5.92
C GLY A 160 -19.61 0.02 -6.21
N HIS A 161 -20.32 1.15 -6.16
CA HIS A 161 -19.74 2.48 -6.42
C HIS A 161 -19.37 3.22 -5.12
N LYS A 162 -18.27 3.97 -5.11
CA LYS A 162 -17.80 4.76 -3.94
C LYS A 162 -18.88 5.73 -3.39
N VAL A 163 -19.79 6.17 -4.25
CA VAL A 163 -20.93 7.02 -3.89
C VAL A 163 -21.89 6.30 -2.92
N LEU A 164 -22.09 4.98 -3.02
CA LEU A 164 -22.96 4.21 -2.11
C LEU A 164 -22.45 4.24 -0.67
N TYR A 165 -21.12 4.17 -0.50
CA TYR A 165 -20.49 4.27 0.81
C TYR A 165 -20.65 5.68 1.40
N GLU A 166 -20.45 6.71 0.59
CA GLU A 166 -20.64 8.11 1.01
C GLU A 166 -22.12 8.42 1.35
N ILE A 167 -23.09 7.90 0.59
CA ILE A 167 -24.51 8.02 0.91
C ILE A 167 -24.81 7.33 2.24
N SER A 168 -24.28 6.12 2.47
CA SER A 168 -24.46 5.42 3.76
C SER A 168 -23.89 6.19 4.93
N LYS A 169 -22.72 6.81 4.76
CA LYS A 169 -22.09 7.67 5.76
C LYS A 169 -22.90 8.94 6.03
N ALA A 170 -23.50 9.53 4.99
CA ALA A 170 -24.40 10.67 5.13
C ALA A 170 -25.70 10.29 5.84
N MET A 171 -26.28 9.12 5.56
CA MET A 171 -27.44 8.61 6.26
C MET A 171 -27.17 8.35 7.76
N ASN A 172 -26.01 7.77 8.10
CA ASN A 172 -25.64 7.58 9.50
C ASN A 172 -25.48 8.92 10.24
N LYS A 173 -24.94 9.94 9.58
CA LYS A 173 -24.88 11.30 10.14
C LYS A 173 -26.26 11.94 10.31
N LEU A 174 -27.23 11.58 9.46
CA LEU A 174 -28.62 11.99 9.63
C LEU A 174 -29.27 11.26 10.80
N ASP A 175 -28.91 10.00 11.07
CA ASP A 175 -29.38 9.25 12.23
C ASP A 175 -28.86 9.81 13.56
N ASP A 176 -27.63 10.34 13.55
CA ASP A 176 -27.06 11.03 14.71
C ASP A 176 -27.62 12.45 14.92
N ALA A 177 -28.26 13.02 13.89
CA ALA A 177 -28.84 14.37 13.95
C ALA A 177 -30.29 14.32 14.48
N LYS A 178 -30.58 15.08 15.55
CA LYS A 178 -31.93 15.12 16.15
C LYS A 178 -32.95 15.91 15.34
N SER A 179 -32.51 16.79 14.43
CA SER A 179 -33.37 17.64 13.61
C SER A 179 -32.65 18.14 12.36
N LEU A 180 -33.43 18.54 11.35
CA LEU A 180 -32.94 19.07 10.09
C LEU A 180 -32.54 20.56 10.26
N THR A 181 -31.39 20.81 10.90
CA THR A 181 -30.81 22.15 11.01
C THR A 181 -30.27 22.62 9.66
N ASP A 182 -30.12 23.93 9.49
CA ASP A 182 -29.64 24.49 8.22
C ASP A 182 -28.20 24.05 7.89
N GLU A 183 -27.36 23.80 8.91
CA GLU A 183 -26.03 23.19 8.74
C GLU A 183 -26.08 21.77 8.12
N VAL A 184 -27.08 20.97 8.50
CA VAL A 184 -27.28 19.63 7.96
C VAL A 184 -27.81 19.70 6.53
N LYS A 185 -28.66 20.69 6.23
CA LYS A 185 -29.15 20.92 4.86
C LYS A 185 -28.01 21.31 3.93
N ASP A 186 -27.15 22.24 4.33
CA ASP A 186 -26.01 22.67 3.52
C ASP A 186 -25.01 21.54 3.29
N PHE A 187 -24.72 20.75 4.33
CA PHE A 187 -23.91 19.54 4.20
C PHE A 187 -24.50 18.54 3.20
N LEU A 188 -25.81 18.31 3.24
CA LEU A 188 -26.48 17.41 2.29
C LEU A 188 -26.46 17.97 0.86
N LYS A 189 -26.70 19.27 0.67
CA LYS A 189 -26.66 19.90 -0.65
C LYS A 189 -25.28 19.78 -1.30
N GLU A 190 -24.23 20.06 -0.55
CA GLU A 190 -22.85 19.93 -1.03
C GLU A 190 -22.53 18.47 -1.41
N LYS A 191 -22.95 17.52 -0.56
CA LYS A 191 -22.73 16.09 -0.81
C LYS A 191 -23.51 15.57 -2.01
N ILE A 192 -24.77 15.98 -2.17
CA ILE A 192 -25.60 15.61 -3.32
C ILE A 192 -24.99 16.17 -4.61
N GLY A 193 -24.54 17.43 -4.62
CA GLY A 193 -23.85 18.02 -5.76
C GLY A 193 -22.57 17.26 -6.12
N PHE A 194 -21.79 16.85 -5.12
CA PHE A 194 -20.61 16.01 -5.32
C PHE A 194 -20.96 14.63 -5.91
N TRP A 195 -22.05 14.00 -5.46
CA TRP A 195 -22.49 12.69 -5.97
C TRP A 195 -23.00 12.78 -7.41
N MET A 196 -23.76 13.83 -7.76
CA MET A 196 -24.24 14.06 -9.13
C MET A 196 -23.08 14.27 -10.12
N ASN A 197 -21.99 14.92 -9.69
CA ASN A 197 -20.80 15.14 -10.52
C ASN A 197 -19.92 13.90 -10.67
N LYS A 198 -20.06 12.91 -9.78
CA LYS A 198 -19.26 11.67 -9.79
C LYS A 198 -19.96 10.46 -10.43
N LEU A 199 -21.27 10.54 -10.64
CA LEU A 199 -22.08 9.58 -11.40
C LEU A 199 -22.11 9.98 -12.88
#